data_AF-A0ABD5DVL4-F1
#
_entry.id   AF-A0ABD5DVL4-F1
#
_cell.length_a   1.000
_cell.length_b   1.000
_cell.length_c   1.000
_cell.angle_alpha   90.00
_cell.angle_beta   90.00
_cell.angle_gamma   90.00
#
_symmetry.space_group_name_H-M   'P 1'
#
loop_
_entity.id
_entity.type
_entity.pdbx_description
1 polymer ?
#
loop_
_entity_poly.entity_id
_entity_poly.type
_entity_poly.pdbx_seq_one_letter_code
_entity_poly.pdbx_strand_id
1 'polypeptide(L)' 'MTYLDQSSHVGLFFQGRIFHLIERGPQRITVEQANSIFSRIRYYEPNLSLPELSQQERS' A
#
# COMPACT_ATOMS: atom_id res chain seq x y z
N MET A 1 -5.37 0.29 5.47
CA MET A 1 -6.02 -1.01 5.72
C MET A 1 -6.39 -1.06 7.19
N THR A 2 -7.53 -1.64 7.55
CA THR A 2 -7.99 -1.73 8.94
C THR A 2 -8.24 -3.19 9.28
N TYR A 3 -7.64 -3.67 10.37
CA TYR A 3 -7.83 -5.02 10.88
C TYR A 3 -9.23 -5.16 11.53
N LEU A 4 -9.61 -6.39 11.92
CA LEU A 4 -10.87 -6.65 12.63
C LEU A 4 -10.92 -6.00 14.02
N ASP A 5 -9.76 -5.84 14.66
CA ASP A 5 -9.60 -5.16 15.96
C ASP A 5 -9.59 -3.62 15.87
N GLN A 6 -9.92 -3.07 14.69
CA GLN A 6 -9.90 -1.63 14.38
C GLN A 6 -8.51 -0.98 14.30
N SER A 7 -7.43 -1.73 14.51
CA SER A 7 -6.09 -1.20 14.29
C SER A 7 -5.86 -0.89 12.80
N SER A 8 -5.09 0.17 12.53
CA SER A 8 -4.84 0.67 11.18
C SER A 8 -3.42 0.39 10.72
N HIS A 9 -3.29 -0.07 9.48
CA HIS A 9 -2.01 -0.38 8.85
C HIS A 9 -1.91 0.20 7.44
N VAL A 10 -0.67 0.48 7.04
CA VAL A 10 -0.29 0.97 5.72
C VAL A 10 0.59 -0.05 5.00
N GLY A 11 0.52 -0.03 3.67
CA GLY A 11 1.30 -0.91 2.81
C GLY A 11 1.42 -0.32 1.42
N LEU A 12 2.42 -0.78 0.67
CA LEU A 12 2.64 -0.40 -0.72
C LEU A 12 1.86 -1.34 -1.62
N PHE A 13 1.06 -0.76 -2.51
CA PHE A 13 0.35 -1.52 -3.53
C PHE A 13 1.14 -1.49 -4.84
N PHE A 14 1.37 -2.67 -5.42
CA PHE A 14 2.01 -2.79 -6.73
C PHE A 14 1.51 -4.06 -7.43
N GLN A 15 0.97 -3.89 -8.65
CA GLN A 15 0.53 -5.00 -9.52
C GLN A 15 -0.33 -6.06 -8.81
N GLY A 16 -1.39 -5.64 -8.11
CA GLY A 16 -2.32 -6.57 -7.44
C GLY A 16 -1.77 -7.22 -6.17
N ARG A 17 -0.60 -6.78 -5.70
CA ARG A 17 0.03 -7.24 -4.46
C ARG A 17 0.20 -6.08 -3.48
N ILE A 18 0.13 -6.42 -2.21
CA ILE A 18 0.34 -5.50 -1.10
C ILE A 18 1.59 -5.95 -0.36
N PHE A 19 2.56 -5.04 -0.29
CA PHE A 19 3.74 -5.15 0.54
C PHE A 19 3.45 -4.38 1.83
N HIS A 20 3.32 -5.08 2.94
CA HIS A 20 3.02 -4.45 4.23
C HIS A 20 3.95 -4.99 5.31
N LEU A 21 4.34 -4.10 6.21
CA LEU A 21 5.20 -4.43 7.35
C LEU A 21 4.31 -4.82 8.53
N ILE A 22 4.59 -5.98 9.10
CA ILE A 22 4.00 -6.44 10.36
C ILE A 22 5.11 -6.68 11.38
N GLU A 23 4.77 -6.89 12.64
CA GLU A 23 5.74 -7.10 13.72
C GLU A 23 6.70 -8.27 13.45
N ARG A 24 6.24 -9.30 12.73
CA ARG A 24 7.04 -10.47 12.35
C ARG A 24 7.95 -10.23 11.14
N GLY A 25 7.89 -9.06 10.52
CA GLY A 25 8.66 -8.70 9.34
C GLY A 25 7.80 -8.33 8.12
N PRO A 26 8.41 -8.15 6.94
CA PRO A 26 7.69 -7.79 5.72
C PRO A 26 6.87 -8.97 5.19
N GLN A 27 5.64 -8.70 4.79
CA GLN A 27 4.78 -9.66 4.09
C GLN A 27 4.39 -9.13 2.71
N ARG A 28 4.24 -10.07 1.77
CA ARG A 28 3.73 -9.82 0.43
C ARG A 28 2.49 -10.67 0.20
N ILE A 29 1.33 -10.05 0.22
CA ILE A 29 0.03 -10.71 0.07
C ILE A 29 -0.67 -10.25 -1.20
N THR A 30 -1.55 -11.09 -1.74
CA THR A 30 -2.48 -10.68 -2.81
C THR A 30 -3.62 -9.84 -2.25
N VAL A 31 -4.33 -9.10 -3.10
CA VAL A 31 -5.56 -8.39 -2.69
C VAL A 31 -6.61 -9.38 -2.15
N GLU A 32 -6.70 -10.57 -2.74
CA GLU A 32 -7.60 -11.63 -2.26
C GLU A 32 -7.29 -12.06 -0.83
N GLN A 33 -6.01 -12.30 -0.52
CA GLN A 33 -5.56 -12.59 0.85
C GLN A 33 -5.79 -11.39 1.78
N ALA A 34 -5.61 -10.17 1.29
CA ALA A 34 -5.86 -8.97 2.08
C ALA A 34 -7.34 -8.82 2.48
N ASN A 35 -8.27 -9.20 1.59
CA ASN A 35 -9.70 -9.13 1.86
C ASN A 35 -10.17 -10.06 3.00
N SER A 36 -9.43 -11.14 3.30
CA SER A 36 -9.74 -12.01 4.45
C SER A 36 -9.13 -11.52 5.76
N ILE A 37 -8.15 -10.60 5.69
CA ILE A 37 -7.41 -10.08 6.85
C ILE A 37 -7.97 -8.73 7.32
N PHE A 38 -8.34 -7.87 6.37
CA PHE A 38 -8.72 -6.50 6.63
C PHE A 38 -10.22 -6.30 6.40
N SER A 39 -10.88 -5.66 7.36
CA SER A 39 -12.28 -5.24 7.26
C SER A 39 -12.48 -4.10 6.26
N ARG A 40 -11.43 -3.29 6.05
CA ARG A 40 -11.46 -2.15 5.12
C ARG A 40 -10.10 -1.91 4.47
N ILE A 41 -10.10 -1.73 3.16
CA ILE A 41 -8.94 -1.33 2.37
C ILE A 41 -9.28 -0.02 1.64
N ARG A 42 -8.35 0.94 1.65
CA ARG A 42 -8.44 2.20 0.90
C ARG A 42 -7.14 2.40 0.15
N TYR A 43 -7.25 2.80 -1.11
CA TYR A 43 -6.12 3.08 -1.99
C TYR A 43 -5.99 4.59 -2.13
N TYR A 44 -4.75 5.06 -2.03
CA TYR A 44 -4.41 6.47 -2.18
C TYR A 44 -3.29 6.56 -3.19
N GLU A 45 -3.55 7.25 -4.30
CA GLU A 45 -2.50 7.65 -5.21
C GLU A 45 -1.68 8.78 -4.58
N PRO A 46 -0.36 8.87 -4.84
CA PRO A 46 0.45 9.97 -4.36
C PRO A 46 -0.08 11.30 -4.91
N ASN A 47 -0.13 12.33 -4.06
CA ASN A 47 -0.40 13.69 -4.50
C ASN A 47 0.83 14.24 -5.21
N LEU A 48 1.02 13.87 -6.47
CA LEU A 48 2.05 14.44 -7.32
C LEU A 48 1.60 15.83 -7.75
N SER A 49 2.05 16.88 -7.04
CA SER A 49 2.10 18.21 -7.65
C SER A 49 3.07 18.09 -8.82
N LEU A 50 2.56 18.13 -10.06
CA LEU A 50 3.36 18.13 -11.29
C LEU A 50 4.12 19.47 -11.39
N PRO A 51 5.35 19.57 -10.84
CA PRO A 51 6.47 20.00 -11.68
C PRO A 51 7.76 19.16 -11.55
N GLU A 52 7.91 18.31 -10.51
CA GLU A 52 9.23 17.75 -10.14
C GLU A 52 9.69 16.54 -10.96
N LEU A 53 8.80 15.83 -11.65
CA LEU A 53 9.18 14.66 -12.47
C LEU A 53 9.76 15.04 -13.84
N SER A 54 9.71 16.32 -14.23
CA SER A 54 10.15 16.78 -15.55
C SER A 54 11.67 17.01 -15.70
N GLN A 55 12.43 16.92 -14.60
CA GLN A 55 13.88 17.17 -14.61
C GLN A 55 14.74 15.92 -14.47
N GLN A 56 14.18 14.78 -14.03
CA GLN A 56 14.98 13.58 -13.80
C GLN A 56 15.16 12.68 -15.04
N GLU A 57 14.47 12.98 -16.15
CA GLU A 57 14.61 12.29 -17.44
C GLU A 57 15.52 13.02 -18.45
N ARG A 58 16.23 14.08 -18.03
CA ARG A 58 17.14 14.86 -18.89
C ARG A 58 18.59 14.86 -18.40
N SER A 59 19.12 13.72 -17.98
CA SER A 59 20.54 13.57 -17.61
C SER A 59 21.12 12.30 -18.20
#